data_AF-A0A3D2KQT9-F1
#
_entry.id   AF-A0A3D2KQT9-F1
#
_cell.length_a   1.000
_cell.length_b   1.000
_cell.length_c   1.000
_cell.angle_alpha   90.00
_cell.angle_beta   90.00
_cell.angle_gamma   90.00
#
_symmetry.space_group_name_H-M   'P 1'
#
loop_
_entity.id
_entity.type
_entity.pdbx_description
1 polymer ?
#
loop_
_entity_poly.entity_id
_entity_poly.type
_entity_poly.pdbx_seq_one_letter_code
_entity_poly.pdbx_strand_id
1 'polypeptide(L)'
;ARRLGRGARLARAAVGRGLESLALFRKALWSGLWFESAVQEAVRAEGRGRAMRPREAGRPASGPQARGRQASEPAARRAGRLCVGLVGHSYNLFDPGINLGLCAKLRRLGCDIMTSENLSEEEVRAESVRMPKEIFWSSGRRVLAAVSRFRREGLVDGIIHIESFGCGPESMVGEIAERETRRQSRMPYMVLTVDEHTGEAGLETRLEAFVDLIERQRRQGVRAGRGREEAG
;
A
#
# COMPACT_ATOMS: atom_id res chain seq x y z
N ALA A 1 -18.66 42.02 -4.19
CA ALA A 1 -18.81 40.95 -3.17
C ALA A 1 -19.44 39.62 -3.66
N ARG A 2 -20.32 39.57 -4.67
CA ARG A 2 -21.10 38.33 -5.01
C ARG A 2 -20.40 37.26 -5.89
N ARG A 3 -19.20 37.52 -6.44
CA ARG A 3 -18.49 36.56 -7.33
C ARG A 3 -17.62 35.52 -6.59
N LEU A 4 -17.18 35.79 -5.37
CA LEU A 4 -16.31 34.88 -4.59
C LEU A 4 -17.05 33.65 -4.02
N GLY A 5 -18.37 33.77 -3.75
CA GLY A 5 -19.16 32.70 -3.12
C GLY A 5 -19.63 31.58 -4.06
N ARG A 6 -19.56 31.75 -5.39
CA ARG A 6 -19.82 30.67 -6.36
C ARG A 6 -18.59 29.80 -6.57
N GLY A 7 -17.41 30.40 -6.65
CA GLY A 7 -16.13 29.70 -6.72
C GLY A 7 -15.88 28.84 -5.47
N ALA A 8 -16.11 29.38 -4.27
CA ALA A 8 -15.91 28.64 -3.01
C ALA A 8 -16.86 27.43 -2.84
N ARG A 9 -18.09 27.50 -3.38
CA ARG A 9 -19.04 26.37 -3.36
C ARG A 9 -18.65 25.30 -4.36
N LEU A 10 -18.27 25.69 -5.58
CA LEU A 10 -17.77 24.76 -6.59
C LEU A 10 -16.47 24.07 -6.14
N ALA A 11 -15.56 24.83 -5.52
CA ALA A 11 -14.32 24.28 -4.96
C ALA A 11 -14.60 23.29 -3.83
N ARG A 12 -15.47 23.63 -2.87
CA ARG A 12 -15.86 22.70 -1.80
C ARG A 12 -16.53 21.43 -2.33
N ALA A 13 -17.40 21.56 -3.32
CA ALA A 13 -18.03 20.41 -3.96
C ALA A 13 -17.02 19.55 -4.72
N ALA A 14 -16.05 20.15 -5.41
CA ALA A 14 -14.99 19.42 -6.10
C ALA A 14 -14.06 18.69 -5.13
N VAL A 15 -13.67 19.35 -4.03
CA VAL A 15 -12.89 18.73 -2.95
C VAL A 15 -13.66 17.58 -2.30
N GLY A 16 -14.96 17.78 -2.02
CA GLY A 16 -15.81 16.72 -1.46
C GLY A 16 -15.87 15.48 -2.36
N ARG A 17 -16.07 15.66 -3.67
CA ARG A 17 -16.02 14.56 -4.64
C ARG A 17 -14.65 13.87 -4.68
N GLY A 18 -13.57 14.63 -4.68
CA GLY A 18 -12.22 14.06 -4.66
C GLY A 18 -11.94 13.22 -3.41
N LEU A 19 -12.41 13.65 -2.24
CA LEU A 19 -12.30 12.90 -0.99
C LEU A 19 -13.14 11.62 -1.01
N GLU A 20 -14.33 11.66 -1.59
CA GLU A 20 -15.19 10.49 -1.77
C GLU A 20 -14.55 9.45 -2.70
N SER A 21 -14.04 9.88 -3.87
CA SER A 21 -13.30 9.01 -4.79
C SER A 21 -12.07 8.40 -4.14
N LEU A 22 -11.34 9.17 -3.31
CA LEU A 22 -10.19 8.63 -2.56
C LEU A 22 -10.62 7.60 -1.51
N ALA A 23 -11.72 7.84 -0.78
CA ALA A 23 -12.24 6.90 0.20
C ALA A 23 -12.66 5.58 -0.47
N LEU A 24 -13.31 5.65 -1.63
CA LEU A 24 -13.68 4.50 -2.43
C LEU A 24 -12.47 3.73 -2.95
N PHE A 25 -11.46 4.44 -3.47
CA PHE A 25 -10.19 3.85 -3.89
C PHE A 25 -9.52 3.07 -2.75
N ARG A 26 -9.44 3.66 -1.55
CA ARG A 26 -8.85 2.98 -0.38
C ARG A 26 -9.66 1.79 0.08
N LYS A 27 -10.99 1.90 0.09
CA LYS A 27 -11.89 0.79 0.40
C LYS A 27 -11.69 -0.37 -0.59
N ALA A 28 -11.56 -0.05 -1.88
CA ALA A 28 -11.27 -1.04 -2.91
C ALA A 28 -9.91 -1.72 -2.69
N LEU A 29 -8.85 -0.96 -2.38
CA LEU A 29 -7.55 -1.53 -2.01
C LEU A 29 -7.65 -2.48 -0.80
N TRP A 30 -8.44 -2.13 0.23
CA TRP A 30 -8.68 -2.99 1.39
C TRP A 30 -9.45 -4.27 1.07
N SER A 31 -10.36 -4.24 0.10
CA SER A 31 -11.03 -5.45 -0.41
C SER A 31 -10.13 -6.33 -1.28
N GLY A 32 -8.85 -5.96 -1.45
CA GLY A 32 -7.85 -6.71 -2.22
C GLY A 32 -7.85 -6.42 -3.70
N LEU A 33 -8.57 -5.39 -4.15
CA LEU A 33 -8.42 -4.91 -5.52
C LEU A 33 -7.06 -4.27 -5.69
N TRP A 34 -6.42 -4.56 -6.82
CA TRP A 34 -5.17 -3.88 -7.15
C TRP A 34 -5.43 -2.46 -7.65
N PHE A 35 -4.42 -1.59 -7.50
CA PHE A 35 -4.45 -0.17 -7.83
C PHE A 35 -5.31 0.19 -9.05
N GLU A 36 -5.01 -0.35 -10.23
CA GLU A 36 -5.77 -0.05 -11.46
C GLU A 36 -7.26 -0.36 -11.34
N SER A 37 -7.60 -1.50 -10.73
CA SER A 37 -8.99 -1.90 -10.53
C SER A 37 -9.67 -1.05 -9.46
N ALA A 38 -8.94 -0.66 -8.41
CA ALA A 38 -9.41 0.23 -7.37
C ALA A 38 -9.67 1.66 -7.90
N VAL A 39 -8.77 2.17 -8.75
CA VAL A 39 -8.95 3.46 -9.45
C VAL A 39 -10.17 3.38 -10.37
N GLN A 40 -10.28 2.33 -11.18
CA GLN A 40 -11.45 2.15 -12.05
C GLN A 40 -12.76 2.06 -11.26
N GLU A 41 -12.77 1.40 -10.10
CA GLU A 41 -13.95 1.34 -9.25
C GLU A 41 -14.31 2.71 -8.68
N ALA A 42 -13.33 3.45 -8.14
CA ALA A 42 -13.54 4.80 -7.64
C ALA A 42 -14.08 5.74 -8.73
N VAL A 43 -13.47 5.70 -9.93
CA VAL A 43 -13.92 6.50 -11.09
C VAL A 43 -15.31 6.08 -11.57
N ARG A 44 -15.63 4.78 -11.57
CA ARG A 44 -16.97 4.27 -11.95
C ARG A 44 -18.03 4.71 -10.95
N ALA A 45 -17.71 4.71 -9.66
CA ALA A 45 -18.60 5.18 -8.61
C ALA A 45 -18.86 6.69 -8.75
N GLU A 46 -17.83 7.48 -9.09
CA GLU A 46 -17.96 8.91 -9.38
C GLU A 46 -18.77 9.18 -10.68
N GLY A 47 -18.58 8.35 -11.71
CA GLY A 47 -19.27 8.45 -13.01
C GLY A 47 -20.78 8.22 -12.95
N ARG A 48 -21.32 7.58 -11.91
CA ARG A 48 -22.78 7.43 -11.71
C ARG A 48 -23.48 8.75 -11.35
N GLY A 49 -22.73 9.84 -11.13
CA GLY A 49 -23.24 11.18 -10.87
C GLY A 49 -23.31 12.13 -12.08
N ARG A 50 -22.98 11.70 -13.31
CA ARG A 50 -23.05 12.56 -14.51
C ARG A 50 -23.77 11.87 -15.66
N ALA A 51 -24.84 12.51 -16.14
CA ALA A 51 -25.76 12.02 -17.15
C ALA A 51 -25.09 11.34 -18.35
N MET A 52 -25.66 10.17 -18.68
CA MET A 52 -25.39 9.36 -19.86
C MET A 52 -25.48 10.17 -21.17
N ARG A 53 -24.53 9.96 -22.07
CA ARG A 53 -24.80 9.89 -23.51
C ARG A 53 -24.03 8.70 -24.09
N PRO A 54 -24.70 7.74 -24.74
CA PRO A 54 -24.01 6.69 -25.48
C PRO A 54 -23.47 7.29 -26.78
N ARG A 55 -22.20 7.00 -27.09
CA ARG A 55 -21.73 7.00 -28.48
C ARG A 55 -20.99 5.70 -28.75
N GLU A 56 -21.38 5.11 -29.87
CA GLU A 56 -21.08 3.76 -30.32
C GLU A 56 -19.62 3.58 -30.77
N ALA A 57 -19.16 2.35 -30.57
CA ALA A 57 -18.15 1.59 -31.32
C ALA A 57 -16.71 2.12 -31.46
N GLY A 58 -15.82 1.39 -30.78
CA GLY A 58 -14.40 1.27 -31.13
C GLY A 58 -13.68 0.29 -30.19
N ARG A 59 -13.76 -1.03 -30.45
CA ARG A 59 -12.91 -2.06 -29.81
C ARG A 59 -11.44 -1.78 -30.18
N PRO A 60 -10.47 -1.97 -29.26
CA PRO A 60 -9.87 -3.29 -29.01
C PRO A 60 -9.56 -3.49 -27.50
N ALA A 61 -9.05 -4.59 -26.96
CA ALA A 61 -8.98 -6.00 -27.28
C ALA A 61 -8.90 -6.72 -25.91
N SER A 62 -9.40 -7.95 -25.88
CA SER A 62 -9.33 -8.96 -24.81
C SER A 62 -8.30 -8.73 -23.67
N GLY A 63 -8.81 -8.37 -22.49
CA GLY A 63 -8.18 -8.65 -21.19
C GLY A 63 -9.06 -9.62 -20.39
N PRO A 64 -8.49 -10.51 -19.56
CA PRO A 64 -9.23 -11.62 -18.97
C PRO A 64 -10.35 -11.12 -18.06
N GLN A 65 -11.55 -11.66 -18.30
CA GLN A 65 -12.78 -11.36 -17.59
C GLN A 65 -12.62 -11.57 -16.07
N ALA A 66 -12.49 -10.48 -15.32
CA ALA A 66 -12.67 -10.51 -13.88
C ALA A 66 -14.17 -10.62 -13.60
N ARG A 67 -14.62 -11.85 -13.30
CA ARG A 67 -15.95 -12.14 -12.77
C ARG A 67 -16.21 -11.24 -11.56
N GLY A 68 -17.35 -10.54 -11.59
CA GLY A 68 -17.82 -9.71 -10.49
C GLY A 68 -17.78 -10.48 -9.18
N ARG A 69 -17.05 -9.94 -8.20
CA ARG A 69 -17.13 -10.37 -6.81
C ARG A 69 -17.88 -9.28 -6.06
N GLN A 70 -19.00 -9.70 -5.49
CA GLN A 70 -19.81 -8.92 -4.58
C GLN A 70 -18.94 -8.43 -3.42
N ALA A 71 -19.20 -7.21 -2.96
CA ALA A 71 -18.51 -6.58 -1.85
C ALA A 71 -18.80 -7.37 -0.56
N SER A 72 -17.79 -8.06 -0.03
CA SER A 72 -17.84 -8.67 1.29
C SER A 72 -16.42 -8.88 1.82
N GLU A 73 -16.16 -8.24 2.97
CA GLU A 73 -15.01 -8.41 3.88
C GLU A 73 -13.60 -7.99 3.36
N PRO A 74 -12.69 -7.56 4.28
CA PRO A 74 -11.30 -7.26 3.92
C PRO A 74 -10.72 -8.44 3.16
N ALA A 75 -9.78 -8.22 2.24
CA ALA A 75 -9.06 -9.33 1.62
C ALA A 75 -8.33 -10.13 2.71
N ALA A 76 -9.05 -11.11 3.27
CA ALA A 76 -8.57 -12.00 4.29
C ALA A 76 -7.32 -12.63 3.73
N ARG A 77 -6.20 -12.40 4.43
CA ARG A 77 -4.89 -12.98 4.18
C ARG A 77 -5.09 -14.39 3.63
N ARG A 78 -4.74 -14.64 2.38
CA ARG A 78 -4.98 -15.97 1.80
C ARG A 78 -4.16 -16.96 2.61
N ALA A 79 -4.84 -17.87 3.30
CA ALA A 79 -4.20 -18.82 4.19
C ALA A 79 -3.03 -19.51 3.46
N GLY A 80 -1.82 -19.33 3.99
CA GLY A 80 -0.60 -19.89 3.41
C GLY A 80 0.30 -18.91 2.65
N ARG A 81 -0.19 -17.79 2.11
CA ARG A 81 0.65 -16.81 1.38
C ARG A 81 1.31 -15.81 2.34
N LEU A 82 2.53 -15.40 2.00
CA LEU A 82 3.20 -14.28 2.67
C LEU A 82 2.54 -12.96 2.25
N CYS A 83 2.41 -12.02 3.17
CA CYS A 83 1.97 -10.66 2.89
C CYS A 83 3.13 -9.69 3.09
N VAL A 84 3.49 -8.93 2.06
CA VAL A 84 4.54 -7.91 2.12
C VAL A 84 3.90 -6.52 2.21
N GLY A 85 4.32 -5.76 3.22
CA GLY A 85 3.96 -4.36 3.37
C GLY A 85 4.82 -3.48 2.48
N LEU A 86 4.23 -2.73 1.54
CA LEU A 86 4.91 -1.72 0.75
C LEU A 86 4.56 -0.33 1.28
N VAL A 87 5.57 0.40 1.71
CA VAL A 87 5.40 1.78 2.20
C VAL A 87 6.25 2.71 1.37
N GLY A 88 5.80 3.95 1.19
CA GLY A 88 6.47 4.96 0.39
C GLY A 88 5.46 5.93 -0.21
N HIS A 89 5.93 6.78 -1.11
CA HIS A 89 5.05 7.65 -1.89
C HIS A 89 4.19 6.85 -2.86
N SER A 90 2.97 7.32 -3.12
CA SER A 90 2.04 6.61 -4.02
C SER A 90 2.63 6.40 -5.42
N TYR A 91 3.41 7.34 -5.95
CA TYR A 91 4.09 7.18 -7.24
C TYR A 91 5.16 6.08 -7.19
N ASN A 92 5.91 5.97 -6.10
CA ASN A 92 6.86 4.86 -5.91
C ASN A 92 6.15 3.51 -5.72
N LEU A 93 4.94 3.49 -5.19
CA LEU A 93 4.20 2.25 -4.96
C LEU A 93 3.51 1.73 -6.21
N PHE A 94 2.97 2.63 -7.06
CA PHE A 94 2.04 2.24 -8.11
C PHE A 94 2.53 2.50 -9.53
N ASP A 95 3.51 3.39 -9.74
CA ASP A 95 4.05 3.64 -11.07
C ASP A 95 5.07 2.54 -11.46
N PRO A 96 4.78 1.68 -12.45
CA PRO A 96 5.69 0.62 -12.86
C PRO A 96 6.98 1.12 -13.51
N GLY A 97 6.95 2.32 -14.12
CA GLY A 97 8.12 2.96 -14.71
C GLY A 97 9.11 3.44 -13.66
N ILE A 98 8.61 3.84 -12.49
CA ILE A 98 9.45 4.20 -11.34
C ILE A 98 9.87 2.94 -10.59
N ASN A 99 8.93 2.09 -10.16
CA ASN A 99 9.26 0.97 -9.27
C ASN A 99 9.75 -0.29 -9.98
N LEU A 100 10.01 -0.23 -11.29
CA LEU A 100 10.49 -1.33 -12.12
C LEU A 100 9.62 -2.59 -11.99
N GLY A 101 8.30 -2.41 -11.89
CA GLY A 101 7.34 -3.50 -11.74
C GLY A 101 7.43 -4.26 -10.41
N LEU A 102 7.95 -3.64 -9.34
CA LEU A 102 8.10 -4.21 -7.99
C LEU A 102 6.90 -5.06 -7.55
N CYS A 103 5.70 -4.51 -7.70
CA CYS A 103 4.47 -5.18 -7.26
C CYS A 103 4.15 -6.44 -8.07
N ALA A 104 4.44 -6.44 -9.37
CA ALA A 104 4.26 -7.62 -10.21
C ALA A 104 5.28 -8.71 -9.84
N LYS A 105 6.52 -8.32 -9.56
CA LYS A 105 7.60 -9.21 -9.11
C LYS A 105 7.25 -9.92 -7.82
N LEU A 106 6.83 -9.18 -6.79
CA LEU A 106 6.40 -9.76 -5.51
C LEU A 106 5.22 -10.73 -5.66
N ARG A 107 4.25 -10.43 -6.55
CA ARG A 107 3.15 -11.36 -6.84
C ARG A 107 3.62 -12.64 -7.53
N ARG A 108 4.59 -12.54 -8.45
CA ARG A 108 5.22 -13.72 -9.09
C ARG A 108 5.91 -14.60 -8.04
N LEU A 109 6.52 -13.99 -7.02
CA LEU A 109 7.10 -14.69 -5.86
C LEU A 109 6.05 -15.25 -4.88
N GLY A 110 4.76 -15.17 -5.19
CA GLY A 110 3.70 -15.75 -4.36
C GLY A 110 3.26 -14.89 -3.17
N CYS A 111 3.71 -13.63 -3.10
CA CYS A 111 3.30 -12.72 -2.04
C CYS A 111 1.97 -12.02 -2.34
N ASP A 112 1.21 -11.75 -1.28
CA ASP A 112 0.17 -10.75 -1.25
C ASP A 112 0.79 -9.40 -0.85
N ILE A 113 0.16 -8.29 -1.21
CA ILE A 113 0.71 -6.95 -1.02
C ILE A 113 -0.28 -6.10 -0.25
N MET A 114 0.19 -5.46 0.82
CA MET A 114 -0.53 -4.41 1.53
C MET A 114 0.29 -3.12 1.45
N THR A 115 -0.35 -1.98 1.22
CA THR A 115 0.33 -0.71 0.99
C THR A 115 0.02 0.32 2.07
N SER A 116 0.86 1.33 2.24
CA SER A 116 0.54 2.48 3.10
C SER A 116 -0.75 3.20 2.68
N GLU A 117 -1.13 3.14 1.40
CA GLU A 117 -2.40 3.70 0.89
C GLU A 117 -3.63 2.85 1.22
N ASN A 118 -3.47 1.66 1.79
CA ASN A 118 -4.63 0.98 2.37
C ASN A 118 -5.19 1.84 3.51
N LEU A 119 -4.37 2.34 4.43
CA LEU A 119 -4.86 3.08 5.60
C LEU A 119 -5.71 4.31 5.23
N SER A 120 -6.87 4.43 5.88
CA SER A 120 -7.69 5.65 5.87
C SER A 120 -7.02 6.78 6.65
N GLU A 121 -7.45 8.03 6.43
CA GLU A 121 -6.90 9.18 7.16
C GLU A 121 -7.16 9.10 8.67
N GLU A 122 -8.27 8.48 9.08
CA GLU A 122 -8.63 8.27 10.48
C GLU A 122 -7.65 7.29 11.13
N GLU A 123 -7.33 6.20 10.44
CA GLU A 123 -6.37 5.20 10.91
C GLU A 123 -4.95 5.79 10.94
N VAL A 124 -4.56 6.58 9.93
CA VAL A 124 -3.28 7.30 9.95
C VAL A 124 -3.20 8.22 11.16
N ARG A 125 -4.25 9.02 11.43
CA ARG A 125 -4.30 9.93 12.57
C ARG A 125 -4.23 9.18 13.90
N ALA A 126 -5.00 8.09 14.04
CA ALA A 126 -5.05 7.28 15.25
C ALA A 126 -3.68 6.65 15.58
N GLU A 127 -2.93 6.21 14.57
CA GLU A 127 -1.56 5.70 14.75
C GLU A 127 -0.55 6.82 14.98
N SER A 128 -0.73 7.99 14.36
CA SER A 128 0.19 9.13 14.51
C SER A 128 0.27 9.66 15.94
N VAL A 129 -0.86 9.66 16.66
CA VAL A 129 -0.93 10.10 18.07
C VAL A 129 -0.17 9.13 19.00
N ARG A 130 0.10 7.90 18.57
CA ARG A 130 0.88 6.92 19.34
C ARG A 130 2.39 7.12 19.19
N MET A 131 2.82 7.97 18.26
CA MET A 131 4.23 8.21 18.01
C MET A 131 4.81 9.19 19.03
N PRO A 132 6.07 9.00 19.48
CA PRO A 132 6.70 9.93 20.42
C PRO A 132 6.80 11.37 19.89
N LYS A 133 6.86 11.53 18.56
CA LYS A 133 6.83 12.81 17.86
C LYS A 133 6.00 12.69 16.60
N GLU A 134 5.10 13.65 16.39
CA GLU A 134 4.30 13.71 15.18
C GLU A 134 5.13 14.24 14.00
N ILE A 135 5.13 13.50 12.90
CA ILE A 135 5.70 13.96 11.64
C ILE A 135 4.72 14.93 10.98
N PHE A 136 5.19 16.13 10.63
CA PHE A 136 4.33 17.20 10.13
C PHE A 136 3.90 17.00 8.68
N TRP A 137 4.67 16.27 7.87
CA TRP A 137 4.36 16.01 6.47
C TRP A 137 3.51 14.75 6.29
N SER A 138 2.58 14.81 5.34
CA SER A 138 1.53 13.80 5.15
C SER A 138 2.05 12.43 4.71
N SER A 139 3.03 12.39 3.79
CA SER A 139 3.63 11.13 3.32
C SER A 139 4.36 10.41 4.45
N GLY A 140 5.25 11.09 5.16
CA GLY A 140 6.01 10.52 6.27
C GLY A 140 5.10 10.06 7.41
N ARG A 141 4.08 10.85 7.75
CA ARG A 141 3.05 10.46 8.72
C ARG A 141 2.35 9.15 8.31
N ARG A 142 1.95 9.02 7.05
CA ARG A 142 1.29 7.81 6.54
C ARG A 142 2.22 6.61 6.54
N VAL A 143 3.48 6.76 6.11
CA VAL A 143 4.47 5.68 6.12
C VAL A 143 4.67 5.15 7.54
N LEU A 144 4.91 6.04 8.51
CA LEU A 144 5.14 5.62 9.89
C LEU A 144 3.88 5.01 10.54
N ALA A 145 2.71 5.57 10.28
CA ALA A 145 1.44 5.00 10.72
C ALA A 145 1.21 3.59 10.15
N ALA A 146 1.47 3.39 8.85
CA ALA A 146 1.36 2.09 8.21
C ALA A 146 2.34 1.08 8.81
N VAL A 147 3.62 1.45 8.98
CA VAL A 147 4.63 0.58 9.60
C VAL A 147 4.24 0.21 11.03
N SER A 148 3.78 1.18 11.83
CA SER A 148 3.30 0.95 13.20
C SER A 148 2.16 -0.07 13.23
N ARG A 149 1.12 0.16 12.42
CA ARG A 149 -0.06 -0.70 12.39
C ARG A 149 0.25 -2.09 11.85
N PHE A 150 0.97 -2.17 10.74
CA PHE A 150 1.38 -3.43 10.12
C PHE A 150 2.11 -4.34 11.11
N ARG A 151 3.04 -3.75 11.88
CA ARG A 151 3.75 -4.45 12.95
C ARG A 151 2.81 -4.85 14.09
N ARG A 152 2.04 -3.90 14.64
CA ARG A 152 1.24 -4.08 15.85
C ARG A 152 0.12 -5.10 15.66
N GLU A 153 -0.55 -5.06 14.52
CA GLU A 153 -1.67 -5.94 14.19
C GLU A 153 -1.21 -7.21 13.44
N GLY A 154 0.09 -7.35 13.16
CA GLY A 154 0.66 -8.50 12.46
C GLY A 154 0.08 -8.67 11.05
N LEU A 155 -0.25 -7.57 10.37
CA LEU A 155 -0.93 -7.58 9.06
C LEU A 155 -0.03 -8.08 7.93
N VAL A 156 1.29 -7.95 8.08
CA VAL A 156 2.30 -8.30 7.08
C VAL A 156 3.41 -9.14 7.72
N ASP A 157 4.13 -9.88 6.89
CA ASP A 157 5.26 -10.75 7.28
C ASP A 157 6.61 -10.03 7.13
N GLY A 158 6.65 -8.91 6.41
CA GLY A 158 7.81 -8.04 6.27
C GLY A 158 7.45 -6.75 5.54
N ILE A 159 8.29 -5.72 5.66
CA ILE A 159 8.07 -4.39 5.09
C ILE A 159 9.18 -4.02 4.13
N ILE A 160 8.81 -3.52 2.95
CA ILE A 160 9.71 -2.85 2.00
C ILE A 160 9.30 -1.37 1.95
N HIS A 161 10.22 -0.49 2.29
CA HIS A 161 10.09 0.95 2.11
C HIS A 161 10.73 1.35 0.80
N ILE A 162 9.93 1.84 -0.15
CA ILE A 162 10.41 2.32 -1.44
C ILE A 162 10.53 3.85 -1.45
N GLU A 163 11.73 4.32 -1.72
CA GLU A 163 12.06 5.74 -1.79
C GLU A 163 12.85 6.04 -3.06
N SER A 164 12.81 7.29 -3.51
CA SER A 164 13.59 7.75 -4.67
C SER A 164 14.92 8.32 -4.18
N PHE A 165 15.98 8.18 -4.98
CA PHE A 165 17.27 8.78 -4.69
C PHE A 165 17.13 10.30 -4.46
N GLY A 166 17.84 10.81 -3.45
CA GLY A 166 17.78 12.23 -3.10
C GLY A 166 16.52 12.66 -2.34
N CYS A 167 15.66 11.74 -1.90
CA CYS A 167 14.47 12.09 -1.12
C CYS A 167 14.83 12.36 0.35
N GLY A 168 15.22 13.61 0.66
CA GLY A 168 15.71 14.02 1.98
C GLY A 168 14.76 13.68 3.14
N PRO A 169 13.53 14.21 3.19
CA PRO A 169 12.59 13.93 4.28
C PRO A 169 12.28 12.44 4.45
N GLU A 170 12.28 11.69 3.36
CA GLU A 170 11.86 10.28 3.37
C GLU A 170 12.98 9.36 3.84
N SER A 171 14.25 9.70 3.58
CA SER A 171 15.38 8.99 4.19
C SER A 171 15.34 9.05 5.72
N MET A 172 14.91 10.19 6.29
CA MET A 172 14.71 10.30 7.74
C MET A 172 13.55 9.44 8.22
N VAL A 173 12.43 9.42 7.49
CA VAL A 173 11.27 8.57 7.80
C VAL A 173 11.65 7.09 7.73
N GLY A 174 12.40 6.69 6.71
CA GLY A 174 12.87 5.33 6.52
C GLY A 174 13.75 4.86 7.67
N GLU A 175 14.71 5.69 8.09
CA GLU A 175 15.58 5.40 9.24
C GLU A 175 14.77 5.26 10.55
N ILE A 176 13.80 6.15 10.79
CA ILE A 176 12.93 6.08 11.97
C ILE A 176 12.10 4.78 11.94
N ALA A 177 11.48 4.49 10.80
CA ALA A 177 10.64 3.30 10.62
C ALA A 177 11.43 2.00 10.82
N GLU A 178 12.64 1.92 10.26
CA GLU A 178 13.52 0.77 10.39
C GLU A 178 13.97 0.56 11.83
N ARG A 179 14.45 1.62 12.49
CA ARG A 179 14.88 1.56 13.90
C ARG A 179 13.75 1.12 14.82
N GLU A 180 12.56 1.70 14.67
CA GLU A 180 11.42 1.34 15.51
C GLU A 180 10.95 -0.09 15.25
N THR A 181 10.96 -0.54 13.98
CA THR A 181 10.61 -1.92 13.64
C THR A 181 11.58 -2.92 14.29
N ARG A 182 12.88 -2.66 14.22
CA ARG A 182 13.92 -3.50 14.83
C ARG A 182 13.88 -3.51 16.36
N ARG A 183 13.54 -2.39 16.99
CA ARG A 183 13.41 -2.29 18.45
C ARG A 183 12.21 -3.07 18.99
N GLN A 184 11.11 -3.05 18.26
CA GLN A 184 9.82 -3.55 18.75
C GLN A 184 9.45 -4.94 18.21
N SER A 185 10.14 -5.43 17.18
CA SER A 185 9.83 -6.72 16.56
C SER A 185 11.03 -7.32 15.82
N ARG A 186 10.90 -8.59 15.44
CA ARG A 186 11.85 -9.26 14.53
C ARG A 186 11.45 -9.15 13.06
N MET A 187 10.41 -8.36 12.75
CA MET A 187 9.85 -8.25 11.40
C MET A 187 10.92 -7.74 10.42
N PRO A 188 11.16 -8.41 9.29
CA PRO A 188 12.09 -7.95 8.26
C PRO A 188 11.67 -6.59 7.72
N TYR A 189 12.63 -5.69 7.58
CA TYR A 189 12.44 -4.35 7.04
C TYR A 189 13.56 -4.07 6.04
N MET A 190 13.22 -3.66 4.82
CA MET A 190 14.18 -3.32 3.77
C MET A 190 13.86 -1.94 3.20
N VAL A 191 14.87 -1.08 3.08
CA VAL A 191 14.78 0.16 2.29
C VAL A 191 15.24 -0.12 0.87
N LEU A 192 14.41 0.25 -0.10
CA LEU A 192 14.68 0.13 -1.53
C LEU A 192 14.69 1.53 -2.13
N THR A 193 15.89 2.05 -2.37
CA THR A 193 16.10 3.30 -3.09
C THR A 193 16.09 3.05 -4.59
N VAL A 194 15.30 3.84 -5.32
CA VAL A 194 15.15 3.80 -6.77
C VAL A 194 15.75 5.07 -7.37
N ASP A 195 16.56 4.90 -8.42
CA ASP A 195 17.13 5.97 -9.25
C ASP A 195 17.22 5.53 -10.72
N GLU A 196 17.52 6.45 -11.63
CA GLU A 196 17.74 6.19 -13.07
C GLU A 196 18.80 5.10 -13.35
N HIS A 197 19.80 4.93 -12.48
CA HIS A 197 20.81 3.89 -12.59
C HIS A 197 20.43 2.56 -11.91
N THR A 198 19.23 2.46 -11.33
CA THR A 198 18.80 1.23 -10.66
C THR A 198 18.55 0.13 -11.70
N GLY A 199 19.47 -0.84 -11.75
CA GLY A 199 19.36 -2.00 -12.64
C GLY A 199 18.27 -2.97 -12.21
N GLU A 200 17.47 -3.43 -13.17
CA GLU A 200 16.33 -4.32 -12.94
C GLU A 200 16.72 -5.66 -12.27
N ALA A 201 17.83 -6.25 -12.71
CA ALA A 201 18.33 -7.51 -12.18
C ALA A 201 18.73 -7.40 -10.69
N GLY A 202 19.38 -6.30 -10.31
CA GLY A 202 19.78 -6.05 -8.92
C GLY A 202 18.57 -5.88 -7.98
N LEU A 203 17.48 -5.28 -8.49
CA LEU A 203 16.23 -5.22 -7.76
C LEU A 203 15.63 -6.61 -7.54
N GLU A 204 15.55 -7.44 -8.59
CA GLU A 204 14.91 -8.77 -8.52
C GLU A 204 15.60 -9.67 -7.49
N THR A 205 16.94 -9.75 -7.51
CA THR A 205 17.70 -10.53 -6.52
C THR A 205 17.48 -10.06 -5.09
N ARG A 206 17.33 -8.74 -4.86
CA ARG A 206 17.03 -8.20 -3.52
C ARG A 206 15.64 -8.59 -3.05
N LEU A 207 14.65 -8.62 -3.95
CA LEU A 207 13.30 -9.06 -3.62
C LEU A 207 13.26 -10.55 -3.30
N GLU A 208 13.94 -11.38 -4.09
CA GLU A 208 14.07 -12.82 -3.83
C GLU A 208 14.68 -13.08 -2.44
N ALA A 209 15.83 -12.45 -2.16
CA ALA A 209 16.49 -12.59 -0.86
C ALA A 209 15.62 -12.10 0.30
N PHE A 210 14.81 -11.05 0.09
CA PHE A 210 13.90 -10.53 1.10
C PHE A 210 12.74 -11.50 1.38
N VAL A 211 12.14 -12.07 0.34
CA VAL A 211 11.08 -13.08 0.48
C VAL A 211 11.62 -14.33 1.17
N ASP A 212 12.81 -14.81 0.79
CA ASP A 212 13.47 -15.95 1.43
C ASP A 212 13.72 -15.72 2.93
N LEU A 213 14.13 -14.50 3.30
CA LEU A 213 14.32 -14.11 4.70
C LEU A 213 13.01 -14.21 5.49
N ILE A 214 11.91 -13.70 4.94
CA ILE A 214 10.58 -13.77 5.56
C ILE A 214 10.14 -15.23 5.72
N GLU A 215 10.27 -16.04 4.66
CA GLU A 215 9.91 -17.45 4.71
C GLU A 215 10.67 -18.20 5.79
N ARG A 216 11.98 -17.95 5.90
CA ARG A 216 12.84 -18.57 6.92
C ARG A 216 12.37 -18.20 8.32
N GLN A 217 12.04 -16.94 8.59
CA GLN A 217 11.52 -16.52 9.89
C GLN A 217 10.19 -17.18 10.22
N ARG A 218 9.27 -17.27 9.25
CA ARG A 218 7.97 -17.94 9.43
C ARG A 218 8.15 -19.42 9.79
N ARG A 219 9.04 -20.14 9.09
CA ARG A 219 9.35 -21.55 9.38
C ARG A 219 9.95 -21.74 10.78
N GLN A 220 10.80 -20.81 11.23
CA GLN A 220 11.39 -20.84 12.57
C GLN A 220 10.34 -20.58 13.67
N GLY A 221 9.42 -19.64 13.45
CA GLY A 221 8.32 -19.36 14.38
C GLY A 221 7.39 -20.55 14.59
N VAL A 222 7.04 -21.26 13.50
CA VAL A 222 6.22 -22.49 13.57
C VAL A 222 6.93 -23.61 14.36
N ARG A 223 8.24 -23.79 14.17
CA ARG A 223 9.03 -24.79 14.91
C ARG A 223 9.13 -24.47 16.40
N ALA A 224 9.30 -23.20 16.76
CA ALA A 224 9.35 -22.77 18.16
C ALA A 224 8.00 -22.92 18.89
N GLY A 225 6.88 -22.81 18.17
CA GLY A 225 5.53 -23.02 18.72
C GLY A 225 5.25 -24.49 19.05
N ARG A 226 5.51 -25.41 18.12
CA ARG A 226 5.29 -26.86 18.33
C ARG A 226 6.12 -27.43 19.47
N GLY A 227 7.39 -26.99 19.61
CA GLY A 227 8.25 -27.43 20.70
C GLY A 227 7.81 -26.97 22.10
N ARG A 228 6.89 -25.99 22.21
CA ARG A 228 6.29 -25.57 23.49
C ARG A 228 5.01 -26.33 23.83
N GLU A 229 4.28 -26.82 22.83
CA GLU A 229 3.08 -27.65 23.01
C GLU A 229 3.43 -29.10 23.34
N GLU A 230 4.56 -29.63 22.86
CA GLU A 230 5.02 -30.99 23.16
C GLU A 230 5.77 -31.11 24.52
N ALA A 231 6.11 -29.98 25.15
CA ALA A 231 6.87 -29.91 26.40
C ALA A 231 6.03 -29.51 27.63
N GLY A 232 4.70 -29.39 27.48
CA GLY A 232 3.75 -29.14 28.55
C GLY A 232 2.79 -30.31 28.73
#